data_AF-K1WZ41-F1
#
_entry.id   AF-K1WZ41-F1
#
_cell.length_a   1.000
_cell.length_b   1.000
_cell.length_c   1.000
_cell.angle_alpha   90.00
_cell.angle_beta   90.00
_cell.angle_gamma   90.00
#
_symmetry.space_group_name_H-M   'P 1'
#
loop_
_entity.id
_entity.type
_entity.pdbx_description
1 polymer ?
#
loop_
_entity_poly.entity_id
_entity_poly.type
_entity_poly.pdbx_seq_one_letter_code
_entity_poly.pdbx_strand_id
1 'polypeptide(L)'
;MDNQPNDFQNFLNHKFSDVLDDYARFVTQKEEQVKTRTNKEEEFITQFLDIRSKFIWPVFSALKAEAEKRKNIVEIETEEPHSFTIAQPISEYFIIIYVYLKGLKNIKLVSSFAPKEYRPHLCFYCDFNAKVVRTHQSTIGPGHGGYYGWQSEHSINKVNQALIEKELFNWLESLVKEAAQSDYY
;
A
#
# COMPACT_ATOMS: atom_id res chain seq x y z
N MET A 1 -33.56 -4.65 67.28
CA MET A 1 -33.74 -5.12 65.90
C MET A 1 -33.37 -3.95 65.01
N ASP A 2 -32.10 -3.83 64.66
CA ASP A 2 -31.65 -2.78 63.74
C ASP A 2 -31.48 -3.41 62.36
N ASN A 3 -32.58 -3.43 61.62
CA ASN A 3 -32.58 -3.70 60.19
C ASN A 3 -32.14 -2.41 59.49
N GLN A 4 -30.85 -2.29 59.19
CA GLN A 4 -30.39 -1.44 58.08
C GLN A 4 -29.93 -2.29 56.90
N PRO A 5 -30.84 -2.82 56.06
CA PRO A 5 -30.48 -3.24 54.74
C PRO A 5 -30.69 -2.06 53.81
N ASN A 6 -29.77 -1.10 53.67
CA ASN A 6 -30.01 -0.08 52.64
C ASN A 6 -28.78 0.62 52.06
N ASP A 7 -27.74 0.98 52.82
CA ASP A 7 -26.75 1.90 52.23
C ASP A 7 -25.78 1.24 51.25
N PHE A 8 -25.29 0.04 51.53
CA PHE A 8 -24.40 -0.68 50.63
C PHE A 8 -25.14 -1.27 49.42
N GLN A 9 -26.36 -1.80 49.63
CA GLN A 9 -27.21 -2.29 48.54
C GLN A 9 -27.66 -1.14 47.62
N ASN A 10 -28.02 0.03 48.16
CA ASN A 10 -28.35 1.20 47.35
C ASN A 10 -27.11 1.79 46.66
N PHE A 11 -25.95 1.79 47.31
CA PHE A 11 -24.67 2.17 46.69
C PHE A 11 -24.30 1.25 45.52
N LEU A 12 -24.42 -0.08 45.69
CA LEU A 12 -24.24 -1.05 44.63
C LEU A 12 -25.27 -0.82 43.52
N ASN A 13 -26.55 -0.69 43.84
CA ASN A 13 -27.58 -0.51 42.82
C ASN A 13 -27.41 0.75 41.99
N HIS A 14 -26.91 1.86 42.56
CA HIS A 14 -26.75 3.12 41.83
C HIS A 14 -25.35 3.27 41.22
N LYS A 15 -24.27 3.24 42.02
CA LYS A 15 -22.92 3.50 41.48
C LYS A 15 -22.40 2.39 40.59
N PHE A 16 -22.72 1.13 40.88
CA PHE A 16 -22.29 0.03 40.02
C PHE A 16 -23.07 0.03 38.70
N SER A 17 -24.37 0.35 38.73
CA SER A 17 -25.17 0.54 37.52
C SER A 17 -24.62 1.68 36.67
N ASP A 18 -24.29 2.83 37.26
CA ASP A 18 -23.70 3.95 36.54
C ASP A 18 -22.38 3.58 35.86
N VAL A 19 -21.51 2.81 36.54
CA VAL A 19 -20.24 2.33 35.98
C VAL A 19 -20.47 1.33 34.84
N LEU A 20 -21.44 0.43 34.96
CA LEU A 20 -21.78 -0.51 33.88
C LEU A 20 -22.39 0.22 32.68
N ASP A 21 -23.23 1.23 32.91
CA ASP A 21 -23.81 2.07 31.87
C ASP A 21 -22.72 2.91 31.16
N ASP A 22 -21.77 3.46 31.91
CA ASP A 22 -20.59 4.14 31.35
C ASP A 22 -19.74 3.20 30.50
N TYR A 23 -19.50 1.97 30.98
CA TYR A 23 -18.75 0.97 30.23
C TYR A 23 -19.50 0.55 28.95
N ALA A 24 -20.81 0.33 29.03
CA ALA A 24 -21.64 0.00 27.87
C ALA A 24 -21.65 1.14 26.83
N ARG A 25 -21.76 2.40 27.28
CA ARG A 25 -21.61 3.59 26.43
C ARG A 25 -20.23 3.63 25.76
N PHE A 26 -19.17 3.38 26.52
CA PHE A 26 -17.81 3.35 25.99
C PHE A 26 -17.63 2.26 24.92
N VAL A 27 -18.11 1.04 25.18
CA VAL A 27 -18.06 -0.07 24.20
C VAL A 27 -18.82 0.30 22.93
N THR A 28 -20.04 0.83 23.06
CA THR A 28 -20.86 1.25 21.91
C THR A 28 -20.15 2.33 21.08
N GLN A 29 -19.59 3.36 21.75
CA GLN A 29 -18.81 4.40 21.07
C GLN A 29 -17.56 3.83 20.38
N LYS A 30 -16.91 2.84 20.98
CA LYS A 30 -15.76 2.17 20.37
C LYS A 30 -16.17 1.37 19.12
N GLU A 31 -17.26 0.63 19.17
CA GLU A 31 -17.79 -0.10 18.02
C GLU A 31 -18.20 0.84 16.88
N GLU A 32 -18.85 1.96 17.18
CA GLU A 32 -19.20 2.98 16.18
C GLU A 32 -17.97 3.64 15.56
N GLN A 33 -16.92 3.90 16.36
CA GLN A 33 -15.64 4.41 15.87
C GLN A 33 -14.97 3.41 14.92
N VAL A 34 -14.96 2.12 15.28
CA VAL A 34 -14.41 1.05 14.44
C VAL A 34 -15.20 0.96 13.14
N LYS A 35 -16.53 0.89 13.19
CA LYS A 35 -17.39 0.82 12.00
C LYS A 35 -17.19 2.03 11.08
N THR A 36 -17.13 3.23 11.65
CA THR A 36 -16.89 4.46 10.89
C THR A 36 -15.50 4.46 10.23
N ARG A 37 -14.48 3.95 10.92
CA ARG A 37 -13.14 3.79 10.36
C ARG A 37 -13.15 2.80 9.20
N THR A 38 -13.78 1.64 9.37
CA THR A 38 -13.91 0.62 8.31
C THR A 38 -14.60 1.17 7.08
N ASN A 39 -15.72 1.88 7.23
CA ASN A 39 -16.43 2.48 6.10
C ASN A 39 -15.55 3.50 5.33
N LYS A 40 -14.78 4.33 6.06
CA LYS A 40 -13.86 5.31 5.44
C LYS A 40 -12.69 4.64 4.73
N GLU A 41 -12.23 3.51 5.26
CA GLU A 41 -11.18 2.70 4.65
C GLU A 41 -11.66 2.08 3.34
N GLU A 42 -12.83 1.45 3.34
CA GLU A 42 -13.48 0.89 2.15
C GLU A 42 -13.71 1.95 1.07
N GLU A 43 -14.14 3.15 1.45
CA GLU A 43 -14.35 4.26 0.51
C GLU A 43 -13.03 4.69 -0.15
N PHE A 44 -11.96 4.85 0.64
CA PHE A 44 -10.66 5.26 0.13
C PHE A 44 -10.02 4.19 -0.76
N ILE A 45 -10.13 2.92 -0.38
CA ILE A 45 -9.70 1.77 -1.19
C ILE A 45 -10.46 1.76 -2.52
N THR A 46 -11.78 1.95 -2.49
CA THR A 46 -12.60 1.97 -3.70
C THR A 46 -12.14 3.06 -4.67
N GLN A 47 -11.83 4.26 -4.16
CA GLN A 47 -11.25 5.34 -4.96
C GLN A 47 -9.88 4.96 -5.55
N PHE A 48 -9.04 4.27 -4.78
CA PHE A 48 -7.73 3.83 -5.28
C PHE A 48 -7.89 2.78 -6.40
N LEU A 49 -8.79 1.81 -6.24
CA LEU A 49 -9.08 0.80 -7.26
C LEU A 49 -9.64 1.44 -8.55
N ASP A 50 -10.45 2.49 -8.42
CA ASP A 50 -10.92 3.29 -9.53
C ASP A 50 -9.74 3.98 -10.27
N ILE A 51 -8.84 4.65 -9.54
CA ILE A 51 -7.61 5.24 -10.11
C ILE A 51 -6.70 4.18 -10.74
N ARG A 52 -6.56 3.01 -10.11
CA ARG A 52 -5.77 1.88 -10.61
C ARG A 52 -6.29 1.46 -11.97
N SER A 53 -7.59 1.26 -12.10
CA SER A 53 -8.23 0.84 -13.36
C SER A 53 -8.24 1.95 -14.42
N LYS A 54 -8.48 3.20 -14.03
CA LYS A 54 -8.62 4.34 -14.97
C LYS A 54 -7.30 4.90 -15.46
N PHE A 55 -6.26 4.93 -14.62
CA PHE A 55 -5.02 5.67 -14.93
C PHE A 55 -3.77 4.79 -14.84
N ILE A 56 -3.59 4.02 -13.76
CA ILE A 56 -2.33 3.27 -13.55
C ILE A 56 -2.22 2.11 -14.54
N TRP A 57 -3.27 1.29 -14.62
CA TRP A 57 -3.31 0.11 -15.46
C TRP A 57 -3.14 0.43 -16.96
N PRO A 58 -3.81 1.44 -17.54
CA PRO A 58 -3.60 1.80 -18.94
C PRO A 58 -2.16 2.22 -19.25
N VAL A 59 -1.53 3.04 -18.40
CA VAL A 59 -0.15 3.49 -18.60
C VAL A 59 0.82 2.31 -18.52
N PHE A 60 0.69 1.47 -17.50
CA PHE A 60 1.54 0.29 -17.33
C PHE A 60 1.35 -0.73 -18.46
N SER A 61 0.11 -0.94 -18.91
CA SER A 61 -0.20 -1.83 -20.04
C SER A 61 0.37 -1.31 -21.35
N ALA A 62 0.31 0.00 -21.59
CA ALA A 62 0.91 0.62 -22.77
C ALA A 62 2.44 0.47 -22.78
N LEU A 63 3.09 0.68 -21.63
CA LEU A 63 4.53 0.44 -21.48
C LEU A 63 4.88 -1.03 -21.75
N LYS A 64 4.14 -1.97 -21.15
CA LYS A 64 4.35 -3.40 -21.36
C LYS A 64 4.26 -3.77 -22.84
N ALA A 65 3.21 -3.33 -23.53
CA ALA A 65 3.04 -3.57 -24.95
C ALA A 65 4.20 -3.00 -25.79
N GLU A 66 4.69 -1.80 -25.47
CA GLU A 66 5.82 -1.19 -26.19
C GLU A 66 7.16 -1.90 -25.89
N ALA A 67 7.37 -2.34 -24.65
CA ALA A 67 8.55 -3.09 -24.25
C ALA A 67 8.61 -4.49 -24.90
N GLU A 68 7.47 -5.17 -24.98
CA GLU A 68 7.35 -6.49 -25.60
C GLU A 68 7.62 -6.47 -27.12
N LYS A 69 7.23 -5.40 -27.84
CA LYS A 69 7.63 -5.18 -29.25
C LYS A 69 9.15 -5.21 -29.44
N ARG A 70 9.90 -4.77 -28.42
CA ARG A 70 11.36 -4.70 -28.40
C ARG A 70 12.02 -5.97 -27.82
N LYS A 71 11.20 -6.98 -27.48
CA LYS A 71 11.61 -8.24 -26.84
C LYS A 71 12.18 -8.04 -25.43
N ASN A 72 11.74 -7.01 -24.72
CA ASN A 72 11.96 -6.84 -23.28
C ASN A 72 10.88 -7.62 -22.51
N ILE A 73 11.12 -7.89 -21.23
CA ILE A 73 10.15 -8.54 -20.34
C ILE A 73 9.64 -7.48 -19.37
N VAL A 74 8.33 -7.34 -19.24
CA VAL A 74 7.69 -6.46 -18.27
C VAL A 74 6.60 -7.24 -17.56
N GLU A 75 6.68 -7.30 -16.24
CA GLU A 75 5.70 -7.95 -15.38
C GLU A 75 4.90 -6.87 -14.65
N ILE A 76 3.59 -7.06 -14.55
CA ILE A 76 2.71 -6.20 -13.76
C ILE A 76 2.07 -7.10 -12.72
N GLU A 77 2.32 -6.82 -11.46
CA GLU A 77 1.71 -7.52 -10.34
C GLU A 77 0.71 -6.59 -9.64
N THR A 78 -0.39 -7.18 -9.19
CA THR A 78 -1.32 -6.53 -8.26
C THR A 78 -1.42 -7.44 -7.05
N GLU A 79 -1.35 -6.87 -5.86
CA GLU A 79 -1.62 -7.61 -4.64
C GLU A 79 -2.75 -6.89 -3.91
N GLU A 80 -3.67 -7.72 -3.44
CA GLU A 80 -4.77 -7.31 -2.59
C GLU A 80 -4.40 -7.72 -1.16
N PRO A 81 -4.73 -6.90 -0.16
CA PRO A 81 -4.34 -7.16 1.21
C PRO A 81 -4.87 -8.54 1.62
N HIS A 82 -3.96 -9.34 2.15
CA HIS A 82 -4.31 -10.61 2.76
C HIS A 82 -5.02 -10.29 4.07
N SER A 83 -6.24 -10.83 4.22
CA SER A 83 -7.23 -10.54 5.27
C SER A 83 -6.70 -9.93 6.58
N PHE A 84 -7.30 -8.81 6.95
CA PHE A 84 -7.22 -8.10 8.22
C PHE A 84 -7.03 -9.03 9.43
N THR A 85 -5.89 -8.92 10.10
CA THR A 85 -5.82 -9.18 11.54
C THR A 85 -5.78 -7.82 12.25
N ILE A 86 -6.50 -7.70 13.37
CA ILE A 86 -6.61 -6.47 14.18
C ILE A 86 -5.22 -5.92 14.58
N ALA A 87 -4.19 -6.76 14.56
CA ALA A 87 -2.82 -6.42 14.95
C ALA A 87 -2.00 -5.69 13.87
N GLN A 88 -2.39 -5.74 12.58
CA GLN A 88 -1.65 -5.09 11.49
C GLN A 88 -2.61 -4.27 10.62
N PRO A 89 -2.75 -2.95 10.86
CA PRO A 89 -3.69 -2.10 10.14
C PRO A 89 -3.18 -1.66 8.75
N ILE A 90 -2.33 -2.48 8.11
CA ILE A 90 -1.69 -2.13 6.84
C ILE A 90 -2.45 -2.86 5.73
N SER A 91 -3.60 -2.32 5.35
CA SER A 91 -4.35 -2.71 4.16
C SER A 91 -3.75 -2.02 2.94
N GLU A 92 -2.51 -2.32 2.61
CA GLU A 92 -1.88 -1.76 1.41
C GLU A 92 -2.38 -2.52 0.18
N TYR A 93 -3.27 -1.89 -0.59
CA TYR A 93 -3.55 -2.32 -1.96
C TYR A 93 -2.46 -1.77 -2.85
N PHE A 94 -1.81 -2.63 -3.63
CA PHE A 94 -0.72 -2.20 -4.50
C PHE A 94 -0.84 -2.69 -5.94
N ILE A 95 -0.22 -1.91 -6.82
CA ILE A 95 0.06 -2.25 -8.21
C ILE A 95 1.52 -1.94 -8.48
N ILE A 96 2.25 -2.95 -8.91
CA ILE A 96 3.69 -2.90 -9.13
C ILE A 96 3.96 -3.24 -10.59
N ILE A 97 4.82 -2.47 -11.22
CA ILE A 97 5.43 -2.83 -12.50
C ILE A 97 6.89 -3.17 -12.29
N TYR A 98 7.28 -4.34 -12.76
CA TYR A 98 8.66 -4.78 -12.85
C TYR A 98 9.10 -4.69 -14.32
N VAL A 99 10.21 -4.00 -14.58
CA VAL A 99 10.75 -3.84 -15.94
C VAL A 99 12.08 -4.55 -16.06
N TYR A 100 12.17 -5.51 -16.98
CA TYR A 100 13.38 -6.27 -17.30
C TYR A 100 13.78 -5.98 -18.76
N LEU A 101 14.74 -5.09 -18.96
CA LEU A 101 15.21 -4.72 -20.30
C LEU A 101 16.17 -5.77 -20.86
N LYS A 102 16.03 -6.06 -22.16
CA LYS A 102 16.86 -7.00 -22.92
C LYS A 102 18.28 -6.45 -23.04
N GLY A 103 19.27 -7.25 -22.60
CA GLY A 103 20.68 -6.83 -22.49
C GLY A 103 21.31 -7.36 -21.22
N LEU A 104 20.50 -7.57 -20.18
CA LEU A 104 20.81 -8.32 -18.97
C LEU A 104 20.79 -9.83 -19.22
N LYS A 105 21.49 -10.27 -20.27
CA LYS A 105 21.57 -11.68 -20.68
C LYS A 105 22.21 -12.48 -19.54
N ASN A 106 21.42 -13.37 -18.96
CA ASN A 106 21.78 -14.31 -17.89
C ASN A 106 21.57 -13.86 -16.44
N ILE A 107 20.61 -12.98 -16.17
CA ILE A 107 19.81 -13.24 -14.96
C ILE A 107 18.72 -14.20 -15.42
N LYS A 108 19.09 -15.49 -15.52
CA LYS A 108 18.10 -16.50 -15.17
C LYS A 108 17.43 -16.00 -13.89
N LEU A 109 16.13 -16.19 -13.79
CA LEU A 109 15.39 -16.27 -12.53
C LEU A 109 16.06 -17.31 -11.59
N VAL A 110 17.30 -17.07 -11.16
CA VAL A 110 18.02 -17.75 -10.09
C VAL A 110 17.84 -16.79 -8.92
N SER A 111 16.64 -16.67 -8.41
CA SER A 111 16.08 -17.79 -7.71
C SER A 111 14.68 -17.41 -7.26
N SER A 112 13.90 -18.42 -6.92
CA SER A 112 12.85 -18.35 -5.90
C SER A 112 13.30 -17.74 -4.55
N PHE A 113 14.53 -17.21 -4.42
CA PHE A 113 15.15 -16.68 -3.21
C PHE A 113 15.68 -15.24 -3.33
N ALA A 114 15.63 -14.57 -4.50
CA ALA A 114 15.96 -13.13 -4.56
C ALA A 114 14.73 -12.34 -4.11
N PRO A 115 14.75 -11.63 -2.95
CA PRO A 115 13.61 -10.86 -2.47
C PRO A 115 13.09 -9.91 -3.55
N LYS A 116 11.77 -9.74 -3.64
CA LYS A 116 11.10 -8.84 -4.60
C LYS A 116 11.72 -7.42 -4.60
N GLU A 117 12.30 -7.02 -3.47
CA GLU A 117 13.00 -5.76 -3.21
C GLU A 117 14.21 -5.50 -4.13
N TYR A 118 14.90 -6.55 -4.58
CA TYR A 118 16.10 -6.47 -5.43
C TYR A 118 15.81 -6.52 -6.93
N ARG A 119 14.57 -6.20 -7.32
CA ARG A 119 14.15 -6.11 -8.71
C ARG A 119 13.82 -4.66 -9.04
N PRO A 120 14.24 -4.13 -10.20
CA PRO A 120 13.80 -2.83 -10.65
C PRO A 120 12.28 -2.78 -10.73
N HIS A 121 11.67 -1.90 -9.95
CA HIS A 121 10.22 -1.73 -9.95
C HIS A 121 9.77 -0.31 -9.63
N LEU A 122 8.56 0.00 -10.09
CA LEU A 122 7.77 1.13 -9.63
C LEU A 122 6.44 0.60 -9.11
N CYS A 123 6.06 1.05 -7.93
CA CYS A 123 4.85 0.64 -7.23
C CYS A 123 4.01 1.86 -6.89
N PHE A 124 2.70 1.74 -7.07
CA PHE A 124 1.72 2.63 -6.48
C PHE A 124 0.91 1.84 -5.47
N TYR A 125 0.70 2.41 -4.28
CA TYR A 125 -0.17 1.78 -3.31
C TYR A 125 -0.96 2.78 -2.47
N CYS A 126 -2.02 2.26 -1.89
CA CYS A 126 -2.96 2.98 -1.05
C CYS A 126 -2.46 3.01 0.41
N ASP A 127 -2.05 4.18 0.91
CA ASP A 127 -1.84 4.40 2.34
C ASP A 127 -3.10 5.04 2.93
N PHE A 128 -3.96 4.19 3.51
CA PHE A 128 -5.18 4.65 4.16
C PHE A 128 -4.92 5.52 5.39
N ASN A 129 -3.88 5.21 6.19
CA ASN A 129 -3.60 5.91 7.43
C ASN A 129 -3.21 7.38 7.14
N ALA A 130 -2.40 7.60 6.10
CA ALA A 130 -2.04 8.93 5.63
C ALA A 130 -3.04 9.51 4.60
N LYS A 131 -4.01 8.71 4.11
CA LYS A 131 -5.00 9.07 3.08
C LYS A 131 -4.36 9.57 1.79
N VAL A 132 -3.31 8.90 1.35
CA VAL A 132 -2.55 9.23 0.15
C VAL A 132 -2.28 7.98 -0.69
N VAL A 133 -1.99 8.20 -1.96
CA VAL A 133 -1.36 7.21 -2.83
C VAL A 133 0.14 7.46 -2.77
N ARG A 134 0.89 6.45 -2.35
CA ARG A 134 2.36 6.51 -2.28
C ARG A 134 2.96 5.84 -3.49
N THR A 135 4.14 6.32 -3.90
CA THR A 135 5.00 5.65 -4.86
C THR A 135 6.22 5.09 -4.15
N HIS A 136 6.51 3.83 -4.46
CA HIS A 136 7.72 3.16 -4.04
C HIS A 136 8.49 2.74 -5.28
N GLN A 137 9.81 2.97 -5.30
CA GLN A 137 10.63 2.57 -6.43
C GLN A 137 11.87 1.80 -5.98
N SER A 138 12.31 0.91 -6.84
CA SER A 138 13.62 0.30 -6.79
C SER A 138 14.25 0.40 -8.16
N THR A 139 15.50 0.80 -8.18
CA THR A 139 16.38 0.71 -9.34
C THR A 139 17.43 -0.38 -9.18
N ILE A 140 17.44 -1.07 -8.02
CA ILE A 140 18.37 -2.15 -7.73
C ILE A 140 18.18 -3.27 -8.74
N GLY A 141 19.27 -3.60 -9.44
CA GLY A 141 19.35 -4.69 -10.40
C GLY A 141 20.46 -5.68 -10.03
N PRO A 142 20.43 -6.92 -10.56
CA PRO A 142 21.44 -7.91 -10.21
C PRO A 142 22.84 -7.50 -10.67
N GLY A 143 23.82 -7.65 -9.78
CA GLY A 143 25.23 -7.34 -10.03
C GLY A 143 25.63 -5.89 -9.76
N HIS A 144 24.70 -5.03 -9.34
CA HIS A 144 24.94 -3.60 -9.15
C HIS A 144 24.24 -3.09 -7.88
N GLY A 145 24.72 -1.95 -7.35
CA GLY A 145 23.95 -1.17 -6.37
C GLY A 145 22.75 -0.49 -7.04
N GLY A 146 21.94 0.21 -6.24
CA GLY A 146 20.86 1.04 -6.74
C GLY A 146 20.13 1.72 -5.59
N TYR A 147 19.14 2.52 -5.92
CA TYR A 147 18.24 3.14 -4.94
C TYR A 147 17.03 2.24 -4.68
N TYR A 148 16.67 2.10 -3.41
CA TYR A 148 15.40 1.54 -2.96
C TYR A 148 14.77 2.53 -1.99
N GLY A 149 13.56 2.98 -2.27
CA GLY A 149 12.85 3.82 -1.32
C GLY A 149 11.67 4.60 -1.89
N TRP A 150 11.14 5.45 -1.01
CA TRP A 150 10.01 6.32 -1.23
C TRP A 150 10.30 7.38 -2.28
N GLN A 151 9.47 7.44 -3.32
CA GLN A 151 9.62 8.45 -4.35
C GLN A 151 8.71 9.66 -4.11
N SER A 152 7.43 9.44 -3.82
CA SER A 152 6.46 10.53 -3.68
C SER A 152 5.17 10.12 -2.97
N GLU A 153 4.49 11.11 -2.38
CA GLU A 153 3.15 10.97 -1.78
C GLU A 153 2.17 11.89 -2.51
N HIS A 154 1.01 11.35 -2.88
CA HIS A 154 0.00 12.07 -3.65
C HIS A 154 -1.37 11.97 -3.01
N SER A 155 -2.06 13.10 -2.87
CA SER A 155 -3.50 13.05 -2.57
C SER A 155 -4.23 12.33 -3.69
N ILE A 156 -5.17 11.46 -3.33
CA ILE A 156 -5.90 10.59 -4.28
C ILE A 156 -6.53 11.38 -5.44
N ASN A 157 -7.06 12.57 -5.16
CA ASN A 157 -7.70 13.45 -6.15
C ASN A 157 -6.72 14.09 -7.14
N LYS A 158 -5.42 14.02 -6.87
CA LYS A 158 -4.36 14.52 -7.76
C LYS A 158 -3.76 13.42 -8.64
N VAL A 159 -4.12 12.16 -8.41
CA VAL A 159 -3.62 11.04 -9.19
C VAL A 159 -4.39 10.94 -10.50
N ASN A 160 -3.70 11.23 -11.60
CA ASN A 160 -4.22 11.19 -12.96
C ASN A 160 -3.17 10.62 -13.91
N GLN A 161 -3.54 10.38 -15.16
CA GLN A 161 -2.65 9.79 -16.16
C GLN A 161 -1.31 10.54 -16.30
N ALA A 162 -1.32 11.88 -16.39
CA ALA A 162 -0.10 12.67 -16.55
C ALA A 162 0.87 12.52 -15.37
N LEU A 163 0.33 12.38 -14.14
CA LEU A 163 1.15 12.08 -12.97
C LEU A 163 1.77 10.68 -13.05
N ILE A 164 0.98 9.66 -13.41
CA ILE A 164 1.49 8.28 -13.54
C ILE A 164 2.59 8.20 -14.59
N GLU A 165 2.37 8.82 -15.75
CA GLU A 165 3.37 8.91 -16.82
C GLU A 165 4.65 9.60 -16.32
N LYS A 166 4.52 10.73 -15.62
CA LYS A 166 5.67 11.46 -15.07
C LYS A 166 6.48 10.60 -14.10
N GLU A 167 5.83 9.95 -13.14
CA GLU A 167 6.53 9.09 -12.15
C GLU A 167 7.21 7.91 -12.84
N LEU A 168 6.54 7.30 -13.82
CA LEU A 168 7.10 6.22 -14.63
C LEU A 168 8.34 6.67 -15.42
N PHE A 169 8.28 7.80 -16.11
CA PHE A 169 9.43 8.33 -16.86
C PHE A 169 10.59 8.71 -15.94
N ASN A 170 10.31 9.36 -14.81
CA ASN A 170 11.34 9.70 -13.81
C ASN A 170 12.07 8.45 -13.31
N TRP A 171 11.32 7.38 -13.02
CA TRP A 171 11.91 6.12 -12.59
C TRP A 171 12.73 5.46 -13.71
N LEU A 172 12.22 5.40 -14.95
CA LEU A 172 12.95 4.87 -16.10
C LEU A 172 14.25 5.64 -16.39
N GLU A 173 14.24 6.97 -16.25
CA GLU A 173 15.45 7.78 -16.38
C GLU A 173 16.48 7.46 -15.27
N SER A 174 16.00 7.23 -14.05
CA SER A 174 16.85 6.86 -12.92
C SER A 174 17.51 5.50 -13.14
N LEU A 175 16.76 4.52 -13.65
CA LEU A 175 17.29 3.21 -14.06
C LEU A 175 18.43 3.35 -15.07
N VAL A 176 18.24 4.18 -16.10
CA VAL A 176 19.26 4.38 -17.15
C VAL A 176 20.50 5.07 -16.57
N LYS A 177 20.33 6.09 -15.72
CA LYS A 177 21.45 6.81 -15.09
C LYS A 177 22.29 5.89 -14.21
N GLU A 178 21.65 5.07 -13.39
CA GLU A 178 22.36 4.14 -12.50
C GLU A 178 23.04 3.01 -13.27
N ALA A 179 22.38 2.46 -14.31
CA ALA A 179 23.00 1.48 -15.19
C ALA A 179 24.25 2.03 -15.89
N ALA A 180 24.23 3.30 -16.31
CA ALA A 180 25.38 3.94 -16.96
C ALA A 180 26.55 4.21 -16.02
N GLN A 181 26.31 4.29 -14.71
CA GLN A 181 27.34 4.48 -13.68
C GLN A 181 27.91 3.16 -13.16
N SER A 182 27.32 2.03 -13.53
CA SER A 182 27.81 0.71 -13.14
C SER A 182 28.94 0.27 -14.06
N ASP A 183 30.13 0.04 -13.50
CA ASP A 183 31.34 -0.38 -14.23
C ASP A 183 31.32 -1.83 -14.77
N TYR A 184 30.18 -2.53 -14.72
CA TYR A 184 30.10 -3.94 -15.11
C TYR A 184 29.47 -4.12 -16.51
N TYR A 185 30.35 -4.28 -17.51
CA TYR A 185 30.07 -4.95 -18.79
C TYR A 185 30.59 -6.39 -18.77
#